data_AF-A0A183ELC7-F1
#
_entry.id   AF-A0A183ELC7-F1
#
_cell.length_a   1.000
_cell.length_b   1.000
_cell.length_c   1.000
_cell.angle_alpha   90.00
_cell.angle_beta   90.00
_cell.angle_gamma   90.00
#
_symmetry.space_group_name_H-M   'P 1'
#
loop_
_entity.id
_entity.type
_entity.pdbx_description
1 polymer ?
#
loop_
_entity_poly.entity_id
_entity_poly.type
_entity_poly.pdbx_seq_one_letter_code
_entity_poly.pdbx_strand_id
1 'polypeptide(L)'
;MTVLIVTACHSYKILVYSPMISISHMQSNGRIADTLAQAGHQVVLFEPEFLPIANYNNSALAERIIVPGFSSAHLEWVNTFGKAIFSPRNVIHRIQGFIYWHRNMAKLCAGMSSEIGTELTALQLHVEMQSSV
;
A
#
# COMPACT_ATOMS: atom_id res chain seq x y z
N MET A 1 -39.63 28.22 12.41
CA MET A 1 -38.21 28.46 12.76
C MET A 1 -37.42 27.26 12.29
N THR A 2 -36.58 27.43 11.26
CA THR A 2 -35.71 26.38 10.74
C THR A 2 -34.38 26.49 11.47
N VAL A 3 -34.02 25.47 12.25
CA VAL A 3 -32.74 25.44 12.99
C VAL A 3 -31.67 24.93 12.02
N LEU A 4 -30.66 25.77 11.74
CA LEU A 4 -29.48 25.39 10.95
C LEU A 4 -28.39 24.90 11.91
N ILE A 5 -28.08 23.60 11.88
CA ILE A 5 -26.96 23.04 12.64
C ILE A 5 -25.72 23.14 11.74
N VAL A 6 -24.79 24.03 12.08
CA VAL A 6 -23.47 24.10 11.44
C VAL A 6 -22.56 23.11 12.16
N THR A 7 -22.36 21.93 11.58
CA THR A 7 -21.35 20.98 12.05
C THR A 7 -19.98 21.40 11.50
N ALA A 8 -18.97 21.49 12.36
CA ALA A 8 -17.60 21.75 11.94
C ALA A 8 -17.03 20.50 11.25
N CYS A 9 -17.13 20.43 9.92
CA CYS A 9 -16.53 19.37 9.12
C CYS A 9 -15.02 19.52 9.09
N HIS A 10 -14.28 18.56 9.66
CA HIS A 10 -12.82 18.49 9.55
C HIS A 10 -12.43 17.61 8.36
N SER A 11 -11.87 18.23 7.32
CA SER A 11 -11.24 17.51 6.22
C SER A 11 -9.77 17.26 6.54
N TYR A 12 -9.39 15.98 6.70
CA TYR A 12 -8.00 15.59 6.92
C TYR A 12 -7.32 15.23 5.61
N LYS A 13 -6.00 15.41 5.55
CA LYS A 13 -5.14 14.89 4.49
C LYS A 13 -4.68 13.49 4.90
N ILE A 14 -5.13 12.47 4.18
CA ILE A 14 -4.89 11.07 4.51
C ILE A 14 -4.11 10.40 3.38
N LEU A 15 -2.99 9.77 3.72
CA LEU A 15 -2.21 8.93 2.82
C LEU A 15 -2.51 7.46 3.11
N VAL A 16 -3.10 6.75 2.15
CA VAL A 16 -3.35 5.32 2.22
C VAL A 16 -2.23 4.59 1.50
N TYR A 17 -1.41 3.85 2.25
CA TYR A 17 -0.35 3.01 1.71
C TYR A 17 -0.92 1.67 1.21
N SER A 18 -0.80 1.38 -0.09
CA SER A 18 -1.25 0.11 -0.68
C SER A 18 -0.24 -0.46 -1.68
N PRO A 19 0.81 -1.14 -1.19
CA PRO A 19 1.73 -1.84 -2.07
C PRO A 19 1.01 -2.89 -2.90
N MET A 20 1.37 -2.97 -4.18
CA MET A 20 0.77 -3.89 -5.16
C MET A 20 1.30 -5.32 -5.00
N ILE A 21 1.09 -5.91 -3.82
CA ILE A 21 1.51 -7.28 -3.49
C ILE A 21 0.49 -8.33 -3.89
N SER A 22 -0.78 -7.93 -4.07
CA SER A 22 -1.89 -8.76 -4.54
C SER A 22 -3.11 -7.89 -4.90
N ILE A 23 -3.98 -8.41 -5.78
CA ILE A 23 -5.23 -7.73 -6.16
C ILE A 23 -6.17 -7.53 -4.97
N SER A 24 -6.28 -8.52 -4.08
CA SER A 24 -7.16 -8.42 -2.91
C SER A 24 -6.71 -7.34 -1.93
N HIS A 25 -5.39 -7.16 -1.75
CA HIS A 25 -4.84 -6.09 -0.93
C HIS A 25 -5.15 -4.71 -1.53
N MET A 26 -4.98 -4.57 -2.85
CA MET A 26 -5.35 -3.36 -3.58
C MET A 26 -6.84 -3.04 -3.42
N GLN A 27 -7.73 -4.03 -3.62
CA GLN A 27 -9.19 -3.84 -3.47
C GLN A 27 -9.59 -3.39 -2.07
N SER A 28 -9.02 -4.00 -1.03
CA SER A 28 -9.33 -3.65 0.35
C SER A 28 -8.96 -2.20 0.65
N ASN A 29 -7.74 -1.80 0.28
CA ASN A 29 -7.23 -0.46 0.59
C ASN A 29 -7.89 0.61 -0.30
N GLY A 30 -8.19 0.28 -1.56
CA GLY A 30 -8.92 1.17 -2.46
C GLY A 30 -10.33 1.49 -1.95
N ARG A 31 -11.06 0.50 -1.40
CA ARG A 31 -12.37 0.73 -0.76
C ARG A 31 -12.27 1.58 0.50
N ILE A 32 -11.23 1.41 1.30
CA ILE A 32 -10.97 2.25 2.47
C ILE A 32 -10.72 3.69 2.01
N ALA A 33 -9.85 3.88 1.01
CA ALA A 33 -9.55 5.19 0.46
C ALA A 33 -10.80 5.90 -0.10
N ASP A 34 -11.64 5.17 -0.85
CA ASP A 34 -12.90 5.69 -1.38
C ASP A 34 -13.86 6.08 -0.26
N THR A 35 -13.97 5.28 0.80
CA THR A 35 -14.85 5.58 1.94
C THR A 35 -14.40 6.86 2.66
N LEU A 36 -13.09 7.04 2.83
CA LEU A 36 -12.52 8.25 3.44
C LEU A 36 -12.71 9.47 2.54
N ALA A 37 -12.57 9.32 1.22
CA ALA A 37 -12.84 10.39 0.26
C ALA A 37 -14.33 10.77 0.26
N GLN A 38 -15.24 9.80 0.33
CA GLN A 38 -16.69 10.03 0.45
C GLN A 38 -17.06 10.79 1.74
N ALA A 39 -16.31 10.59 2.82
CA ALA A 39 -16.48 11.33 4.07
C ALA A 39 -16.00 12.81 3.99
N GLY A 40 -15.44 13.24 2.86
CA GLY A 40 -14.97 14.61 2.63
C GLY A 40 -13.51 14.85 2.99
N HIS A 41 -12.71 13.79 3.18
CA HIS A 41 -11.26 13.90 3.39
C HIS A 41 -10.50 14.00 2.06
N GLN A 42 -9.35 14.68 2.07
CA GLN A 42 -8.41 14.65 0.95
C GLN A 42 -7.57 13.38 1.07
N VAL A 43 -7.83 12.40 0.20
CA VAL A 43 -7.21 11.07 0.29
C VAL A 43 -6.33 10.82 -0.93
N VAL A 44 -5.08 10.44 -0.66
CA VAL A 44 -4.14 9.95 -1.66
C VAL A 44 -3.87 8.47 -1.40
N LEU A 45 -4.09 7.65 -2.42
CA LEU A 45 -3.77 6.22 -2.44
C LEU A 45 -2.41 6.04 -3.11
N PHE A 46 -1.40 5.71 -2.31
CA PHE A 46 -0.02 5.50 -2.78
C PHE A 46 0.25 4.01 -2.99
N GLU A 47 0.61 3.65 -4.21
CA GLU A 47 0.69 2.27 -4.67
C GLU A 47 2.05 1.97 -5.33
N PRO A 48 3.06 1.61 -4.53
CA PRO A 48 4.31 1.09 -5.07
C PRO A 48 4.10 -0.28 -5.72
N GLU A 49 4.66 -0.45 -6.91
CA GLU A 49 4.50 -1.64 -7.73
C GLU A 49 5.51 -2.74 -7.34
N PHE A 50 5.02 -3.78 -6.68
CA PHE A 50 5.79 -4.99 -6.32
C PHE A 50 5.51 -6.18 -7.24
N LEU A 51 4.37 -6.15 -7.93
CA LEU A 51 3.96 -7.08 -8.98
C LEU A 51 3.48 -6.26 -10.18
N PRO A 52 3.61 -6.76 -11.42
CA PRO A 52 3.20 -6.07 -12.63
C PRO A 52 1.66 -6.06 -12.78
N ILE A 53 0.97 -5.40 -11.84
CA ILE A 53 -0.50 -5.34 -11.73
C ILE A 53 -1.00 -3.89 -11.61
N ALA A 54 -0.18 -2.89 -11.97
CA ALA A 54 -0.54 -1.47 -11.93
C ALA A 54 -1.79 -1.12 -12.76
N ASN A 55 -2.11 -1.89 -13.79
CA ASN A 55 -3.32 -1.71 -14.61
C ASN A 55 -4.62 -2.03 -13.86
N TYR A 56 -4.54 -2.63 -12.68
CA TYR A 56 -5.72 -2.93 -11.88
C TYR A 56 -6.29 -1.66 -11.24
N ASN A 57 -7.57 -1.38 -11.48
CA ASN A 57 -8.27 -0.26 -10.87
C ASN A 57 -9.00 -0.70 -9.58
N ASN A 58 -8.60 -0.15 -8.44
CA ASN A 58 -9.09 -0.51 -7.12
C ASN A 58 -9.81 0.62 -6.37
N SER A 59 -9.78 1.85 -6.88
CA SER A 59 -10.40 3.02 -6.27
C SER A 59 -11.09 3.87 -7.33
N ALA A 60 -12.30 4.34 -7.02
CA ALA A 60 -13.11 5.16 -7.91
C ALA A 60 -13.05 6.67 -7.56
N LEU A 61 -12.69 7.02 -6.33
CA LEU A 61 -12.80 8.39 -5.81
C LEU A 61 -11.49 8.96 -5.28
N ALA A 62 -10.59 8.14 -4.73
CA ALA A 62 -9.32 8.62 -4.20
C ALA A 62 -8.31 8.88 -5.33
N GLU A 63 -7.47 9.90 -5.14
CA GLU A 63 -6.35 10.18 -6.04
C GLU A 63 -5.31 9.07 -5.92
N ARG A 64 -4.80 8.54 -7.05
CA ARG A 64 -3.86 7.42 -7.06
C ARG A 64 -2.48 7.86 -7.53
N ILE A 65 -1.46 7.54 -6.74
CA ILE A 65 -0.05 7.71 -7.11
C ILE A 65 0.57 6.32 -7.23
N ILE A 66 0.95 5.94 -8.46
CA ILE A 66 1.54 4.63 -8.76
C ILE A 66 3.03 4.81 -9.00
N VAL A 67 3.86 4.03 -8.30
CA VAL A 67 5.32 4.01 -8.51
C VAL A 67 5.70 2.66 -9.13
N PRO A 68 5.89 2.59 -10.46
CA PRO A 68 6.21 1.34 -11.13
C PRO A 68 7.61 0.85 -10.77
N GLY A 69 7.81 -0.47 -10.76
CA GLY A 69 9.13 -1.09 -10.56
C GLY A 69 9.78 -0.82 -9.20
N PHE A 70 8.99 -0.64 -8.12
CA PHE A 70 9.50 -0.29 -6.80
C PHE A 70 10.44 -1.37 -6.22
N SER A 71 10.11 -2.66 -6.40
CA SER A 71 11.00 -3.75 -5.96
C SER A 71 10.77 -5.07 -6.70
N SER A 72 11.84 -5.66 -7.21
CA SER A 72 11.83 -7.02 -7.79
C SER A 72 11.83 -8.14 -6.76
N ALA A 73 12.17 -7.84 -5.50
CA ALA A 73 12.34 -8.84 -4.45
C ALA A 73 11.03 -9.59 -4.12
N HIS A 74 9.90 -8.88 -4.14
CA HIS A 74 8.59 -9.50 -3.92
C HIS A 74 8.17 -10.39 -5.08
N LEU A 75 8.41 -9.95 -6.33
CA LEU A 75 8.14 -10.76 -7.51
C LEU A 75 8.97 -12.05 -7.54
N GLU A 76 10.27 -11.96 -7.20
CA GLU A 76 11.15 -13.12 -7.05
C GLU A 76 10.65 -14.06 -5.96
N TRP A 77 10.22 -13.50 -4.82
CA TRP A 77 9.67 -14.28 -3.73
C TRP A 77 8.38 -15.01 -4.14
N VAL A 78 7.42 -14.33 -4.79
CA VAL A 78 6.16 -14.94 -5.24
C VAL A 78 6.44 -16.10 -6.21
N ASN A 79 7.38 -15.92 -7.14
CA ASN A 79 7.78 -16.97 -8.07
C ASN A 79 8.44 -18.16 -7.35
N THR A 80 9.28 -17.90 -6.36
CA THR A 80 9.95 -18.93 -5.56
C THR A 80 8.95 -19.67 -4.67
N PHE A 81 8.04 -18.94 -4.03
CA PHE A 81 7.00 -19.48 -3.18
C PHE A 81 5.98 -20.31 -3.96
N GLY A 82 5.59 -19.86 -5.16
CA GLY A 82 4.73 -20.62 -6.06
C GLY A 82 5.32 -21.99 -6.38
N LYS A 83 6.59 -22.03 -6.83
CA LYS A 83 7.32 -23.29 -7.06
C LYS A 83 7.44 -24.13 -5.80
N ALA A 84 7.59 -23.49 -4.65
CA ALA A 84 7.71 -24.15 -3.36
C ALA A 84 6.42 -24.83 -2.88
N ILE A 85 5.25 -24.22 -3.09
CA ILE A 85 3.96 -24.77 -2.65
C ILE A 85 3.58 -26.05 -3.40
N PHE A 86 3.82 -26.10 -4.71
CA PHE A 86 3.40 -27.23 -5.55
C PHE A 86 4.35 -28.42 -5.51
N SER A 87 5.44 -28.34 -4.73
CA SER A 87 6.33 -29.47 -4.50
C SER A 87 5.81 -30.36 -3.37
N PRO A 88 5.72 -31.69 -3.55
CA PRO A 88 5.34 -32.60 -2.46
C PRO A 88 6.40 -32.49 -1.36
N ARG A 89 5.98 -32.02 -0.17
CA ARG A 89 6.91 -31.71 0.92
C ARG A 89 6.44 -32.21 2.27
N ASN A 90 7.39 -32.79 3.00
CA ASN A 90 7.27 -33.29 4.35
C ASN A 90 6.93 -32.14 5.32
N VAL A 91 6.30 -32.45 6.47
CA VAL A 91 5.85 -31.44 7.47
C VAL A 91 6.96 -30.47 7.89
N ILE A 92 8.18 -30.96 8.10
CA ILE A 92 9.36 -30.14 8.46
C ILE A 92 9.62 -29.05 7.42
N HIS A 93 9.48 -29.37 6.14
CA HIS A 93 9.76 -28.43 5.06
C HIS A 93 8.64 -27.38 4.90
N ARG A 94 7.39 -27.69 5.31
CA ARG A 94 6.32 -26.69 5.44
C ARG A 94 6.62 -25.70 6.56
N ILE A 95 7.07 -26.18 7.71
CA ILE A 95 7.45 -25.32 8.86
C ILE A 95 8.63 -24.41 8.48
N GLN A 96 9.65 -24.96 7.83
CA GLN A 96 10.80 -24.17 7.35
C GLN A 96 10.39 -23.10 6.34
N GLY A 97 9.47 -23.42 5.43
CA GLY A 97 8.91 -22.44 4.49
C GLY A 97 8.18 -21.30 5.21
N PHE A 98 7.43 -21.62 6.27
CA PHE A 98 6.71 -20.62 7.06
C PHE A 98 7.66 -19.72 7.87
N ILE A 99 8.73 -20.27 8.45
CA ILE A 99 9.78 -19.51 9.15
C ILE A 99 10.52 -18.60 8.15
N TYR A 100 10.85 -19.13 6.97
CA TYR A 100 11.50 -18.35 5.91
C TYR A 100 10.61 -17.19 5.46
N TRP A 101 9.31 -17.41 5.29
CA TRP A 101 8.34 -16.35 4.98
C TRP A 101 8.35 -15.24 6.03
N HIS A 102 8.20 -15.58 7.31
CA HIS A 102 8.17 -14.60 8.40
C HIS A 102 9.45 -13.75 8.45
N ARG A 103 10.62 -14.37 8.24
CA ARG A 103 11.89 -13.65 8.20
C ARG A 103 12.00 -12.69 7.02
N ASN A 104 11.54 -13.10 5.84
CA ASN A 104 11.59 -12.22 4.66
C ASN A 104 10.59 -11.07 4.77
N MET A 105 9.38 -11.32 5.27
CA MET A 105 8.42 -10.26 5.58
C MET A 105 8.96 -9.28 6.62
N ALA A 106 9.62 -9.77 7.68
CA ALA A 106 10.27 -8.90 8.66
C ALA A 106 11.40 -8.03 8.04
N LYS A 107 12.19 -8.58 7.13
CA LYS A 107 13.23 -7.83 6.40
C LYS A 107 12.64 -6.79 5.46
N LEU A 108 11.57 -7.13 4.74
CA LEU A 108 10.86 -6.18 3.88
C LEU A 108 10.23 -5.04 4.70
N CYS A 109 9.63 -5.34 5.86
CA CYS A 109 9.15 -4.31 6.78
C CYS A 109 10.28 -3.41 7.28
N ALA A 110 11.44 -3.98 7.62
CA ALA A 110 12.60 -3.19 8.03
C ALA A 110 13.12 -2.31 6.86
N GLY A 111 13.22 -2.85 5.65
CA GLY A 111 13.62 -2.10 4.44
C GLY A 111 12.63 -0.99 4.09
N MET A 112 11.32 -1.28 4.11
CA MET A 112 10.27 -0.27 3.94
C MET A 112 10.38 0.81 5.02
N SER A 113 10.64 0.48 6.29
CA SER A 113 10.80 1.51 7.32
C SER A 113 11.98 2.45 7.08
N SER A 114 13.09 1.94 6.51
CA SER A 114 14.21 2.78 6.11
C SER A 114 13.94 3.60 4.85
N GLU A 115 13.27 3.03 3.85
CA GLU A 115 12.96 3.70 2.57
C GLU A 115 11.83 4.72 2.72
N ILE A 116 10.75 4.36 3.43
CA ILE A 116 9.65 5.26 3.80
C ILE A 116 10.16 6.41 4.66
N GLY A 117 11.16 6.20 5.53
CA GLY A 117 11.80 7.30 6.26
C GLY A 117 12.43 8.34 5.32
N THR A 118 13.18 7.89 4.31
CA THR A 118 13.79 8.77 3.31
C THR A 118 12.79 9.37 2.32
N GLU A 119 11.83 8.59 1.83
CA GLU A 119 10.82 9.04 0.87
C GLU A 119 9.73 9.89 1.52
N LEU A 120 9.37 9.68 2.79
CA LEU A 120 8.52 10.62 3.53
C LEU A 120 9.21 11.97 3.68
N THR A 121 10.54 12.02 3.80
CA THR A 121 11.27 13.29 3.83
C THR A 121 11.19 13.99 2.46
N ALA A 122 11.27 13.22 1.37
CA ALA A 122 11.14 13.72 -0.01
C ALA A 122 9.69 14.11 -0.38
N LEU A 123 8.69 13.37 0.09
CA LEU A 123 7.26 13.68 -0.05
C LEU A 123 6.85 14.84 0.84
N GLN A 124 7.42 14.97 2.05
CA GLN A 124 7.26 16.16 2.89
C GLN A 124 7.81 17.39 2.16
N LEU A 125 8.99 17.30 1.54
CA LEU A 125 9.54 18.37 0.70
C LEU A 125 8.66 18.68 -0.52
N HIS A 126 8.08 17.68 -1.18
CA HIS A 126 7.18 17.89 -2.32
C HIS A 126 5.85 18.53 -1.90
N VAL A 127 5.29 18.14 -0.75
CA VAL A 127 4.07 18.72 -0.18
C VAL A 127 4.31 20.16 0.33
N GLU A 128 5.46 20.45 0.94
CA GLU A 128 5.86 21.81 1.35
C GLU A 128 6.11 22.75 0.17
N MET A 129 6.58 22.21 -0.96
CA MET A 129 6.77 22.99 -2.19
C MET A 129 5.45 23.31 -2.91
N GLN A 130 4.40 22.50 -2.73
CA GLN A 130 3.06 22.71 -3.28
C GLN A 130 2.15 23.56 -2.38
N SER A 131 2.55 23.87 -1.13
CA SER A 131 1.80 24.73 -0.20
C SER A 131 2.32 26.18 -0.14
N SER A 132 3.29 26.54 -0.98
CA SER A 132 3.90 27.88 -1.06
C SER A 132 3.40 28.73 -2.24
N VAL A 133 2.22 28.43 -2.79
CA VAL A 133 1.50 29.27 -3.77
C VAL A 133 0.08 29.52 -3.29
#